data_AF-A0A1I7K2L2-F1
#
_entry.id   AF-A0A1I7K2L2-F1
#
_cell.length_a   1.000
_cell.length_b   1.000
_cell.length_c   1.000
_cell.angle_alpha   90.00
_cell.angle_beta   90.00
_cell.angle_gamma   90.00
#
_symmetry.space_group_name_H-M   'P 1'
#
loop_
_entity.id
_entity.type
_entity.pdbx_description
1 polymer ?
#
loop_
_entity_poly.entity_id
_entity_poly.type
_entity_poly.pdbx_seq_one_letter_code
_entity_poly.pdbx_strand_id
1 'polypeptide(L)'
;MAGYGKTLAEYTTYGNIYQPCAALAADAALSETSIYNYIGLTAMTARAAARCDGLAAKGLVSGATTAERAADALAKLHAFGWTAESDSMHNAHYALGNGPILSAMYTMAYGRFGVEANLCGASFAAASAKGDVVAVAPAALAQSFAIANGTANGTPATVVYNDSVGGAKAWQFAVSPSTGAADLGLDNALCQYALVSGKDPATGAALTAASTPTKAQSDAVRSGIAEVLHSANLRGKPAIIVAGRSDALIPVNNNARAYTALNRTIEGASSKLRYIEVTNGQHFDAFLPFSGFDTRFVPLHPYFNQAMDAMWAHLKSGAQLPASQVVRTTPRGGTPGAAPAITAAHVPPFVASPAAADQIGFAGTSITVPR
;
A
#
# COMPACT_ATOMS: atom_id res chain seq x y z
N MET A 1 -5.38 16.45 -11.90
CA MET A 1 -5.13 15.41 -10.88
C MET A 1 -4.37 16.05 -9.73
N ALA A 2 -4.97 16.06 -8.54
CA ALA A 2 -4.23 16.26 -7.31
C ALA A 2 -3.63 14.90 -6.88
N GLY A 3 -2.55 14.89 -6.10
CA GLY A 3 -1.97 13.65 -5.57
C GLY A 3 -0.53 13.32 -6.00
N TYR A 4 0.14 14.11 -6.84
CA TYR A 4 1.53 13.85 -7.23
C TYR A 4 2.54 14.13 -6.10
N GLY A 5 3.71 13.49 -6.16
CA GLY A 5 4.84 13.77 -5.25
C GLY A 5 4.68 13.23 -3.84
N LYS A 6 3.64 12.41 -3.60
CA LYS A 6 3.42 11.71 -2.33
C LYS A 6 4.43 10.60 -2.12
N THR A 7 4.97 10.54 -0.92
CA THR A 7 5.97 9.54 -0.50
C THR A 7 5.30 8.22 -0.13
N LEU A 8 6.07 7.12 -0.12
CA LEU A 8 5.55 5.82 0.32
C LEU A 8 4.97 5.87 1.75
N ALA A 9 5.65 6.58 2.65
CA ALA A 9 5.18 6.79 4.02
C ALA A 9 3.83 7.50 4.07
N GLU A 10 3.61 8.49 3.19
CA GLU A 10 2.33 9.19 3.08
C GLU A 10 1.22 8.23 2.61
N TYR A 11 1.48 7.35 1.64
CA TYR A 11 0.49 6.37 1.18
C TYR A 11 0.12 5.36 2.26
N THR A 12 1.11 4.77 2.94
CA THR A 12 0.82 3.75 3.96
C THR A 12 0.05 4.33 5.14
N THR A 13 0.43 5.52 5.60
CA THR A 13 -0.24 6.19 6.73
C THR A 13 -1.59 6.80 6.37
N TYR A 14 -1.75 7.38 5.17
CA TYR A 14 -3.05 7.86 4.71
C TYR A 14 -4.02 6.71 4.43
N GLY A 15 -3.53 5.62 3.83
CA GLY A 15 -4.29 4.39 3.64
C GLY A 15 -4.75 3.80 4.98
N ASN A 16 -3.90 3.80 6.00
CA ASN A 16 -4.26 3.34 7.35
C ASN A 16 -5.42 4.14 7.98
N ILE A 17 -5.57 5.42 7.62
CA ILE A 17 -6.70 6.24 8.08
C ILE A 17 -7.99 5.86 7.35
N TYR A 18 -7.97 5.88 6.01
CA TYR A 18 -9.19 5.91 5.19
C TYR A 18 -9.62 4.58 4.59
N GLN A 19 -8.71 3.63 4.33
CA GLN A 19 -9.05 2.35 3.68
C GLN A 19 -10.14 1.53 4.38
N PRO A 20 -10.20 1.43 5.73
CA PRO A 20 -11.26 0.66 6.38
C PRO A 20 -12.65 1.22 6.06
N CYS A 21 -12.77 2.54 6.09
CA CYS A 21 -14.04 3.20 5.79
C CYS A 21 -14.35 3.15 4.29
N ALA A 22 -13.35 3.45 3.44
CA ALA A 22 -13.51 3.42 1.98
C ALA A 22 -13.91 2.04 1.45
N ALA A 23 -13.45 0.94 2.07
CA ALA A 23 -13.82 -0.42 1.70
C ALA A 23 -15.32 -0.73 1.87
N LEU A 24 -16.08 0.14 2.56
CA LEU A 24 -17.54 0.03 2.71
C LEU A 24 -18.31 0.85 1.66
N ALA A 25 -17.62 1.62 0.81
CA ALA A 25 -18.26 2.40 -0.26
C ALA A 25 -18.84 1.47 -1.32
N ALA A 26 -19.94 1.85 -1.97
CA ALA A 26 -20.62 0.99 -2.95
C ALA A 26 -19.70 0.50 -4.08
N ASP A 27 -18.79 1.36 -4.55
CA ASP A 27 -17.84 1.05 -5.63
C ASP A 27 -16.67 0.15 -5.19
N ALA A 28 -16.45 -0.01 -3.87
CA ALA A 28 -15.38 -0.84 -3.30
C ALA A 28 -15.89 -2.08 -2.53
N ALA A 29 -17.17 -2.08 -2.16
CA ALA A 29 -17.77 -3.09 -1.30
C ALA A 29 -17.81 -4.47 -1.97
N LEU A 30 -17.56 -5.51 -1.17
CA LEU A 30 -17.57 -6.90 -1.59
C LEU A 30 -18.56 -7.71 -0.75
N SER A 31 -19.31 -8.60 -1.39
CA SER A 31 -20.28 -9.49 -0.73
C SER A 31 -19.89 -10.98 -0.76
N GLU A 32 -18.77 -11.32 -1.40
CA GLU A 32 -18.29 -12.70 -1.54
C GLU A 32 -17.59 -13.22 -0.28
N THR A 33 -17.61 -14.54 -0.08
CA THR A 33 -16.81 -15.21 0.96
C THR A 33 -15.47 -15.63 0.38
N SER A 34 -14.47 -14.76 0.48
CA SER A 34 -13.12 -14.99 -0.04
C SER A 34 -12.07 -14.30 0.83
N ILE A 35 -10.80 -14.71 0.71
CA ILE A 35 -9.69 -13.99 1.36
C ILE A 35 -9.56 -12.57 0.79
N TYR A 36 -9.98 -12.32 -0.45
CA TYR A 36 -10.03 -10.98 -1.03
C TYR A 36 -11.07 -10.05 -0.36
N ASN A 37 -12.16 -10.61 0.20
CA ASN A 37 -13.09 -9.89 1.07
C ASN A 37 -12.73 -10.07 2.57
N TYR A 38 -11.48 -9.79 2.93
CA TYR A 38 -10.95 -10.12 4.25
C TYR A 38 -11.62 -9.37 5.42
N ILE A 39 -12.04 -8.11 5.24
CA ILE A 39 -12.80 -7.35 6.26
C ILE A 39 -14.10 -8.10 6.61
N GLY A 40 -14.83 -8.55 5.58
CA GLY A 40 -16.04 -9.35 5.76
C GLY A 40 -15.73 -10.71 6.39
N LEU A 41 -14.74 -11.42 5.83
CA LEU A 41 -14.33 -12.76 6.27
C LEU A 41 -13.92 -12.82 7.75
N THR A 42 -13.28 -11.76 8.25
CA THR A 42 -12.75 -11.68 9.63
C THR A 42 -13.63 -10.84 10.57
N ALA A 43 -14.89 -10.58 10.17
CA ALA A 43 -15.87 -9.84 10.96
C ALA A 43 -15.37 -8.46 11.43
N MET A 44 -14.64 -7.74 10.57
CA MET A 44 -14.17 -6.37 10.82
C MET A 44 -15.16 -5.29 10.36
N THR A 45 -16.25 -5.63 9.66
CA THR A 45 -17.21 -4.66 9.09
C THR A 45 -17.75 -3.66 10.11
N ALA A 46 -18.14 -4.11 11.31
CA ALA A 46 -18.63 -3.21 12.35
C ALA A 46 -17.53 -2.24 12.86
N ARG A 47 -16.28 -2.71 12.94
CA ARG A 47 -15.14 -1.87 13.33
C ARG A 47 -14.76 -0.87 12.22
N ALA A 48 -14.89 -1.27 10.97
CA ALA A 48 -14.73 -0.38 9.82
C ALA A 48 -15.83 0.69 9.75
N ALA A 49 -17.07 0.36 10.11
CA ALA A 49 -18.15 1.34 10.25
C ALA A 49 -17.87 2.31 11.40
N ALA A 50 -17.42 1.81 12.56
CA ALA A 50 -16.98 2.66 13.67
C ALA A 50 -15.81 3.58 13.28
N ARG A 51 -14.90 3.12 12.40
CA ARG A 51 -13.87 3.98 11.81
C ARG A 51 -14.50 5.12 10.99
N CYS A 52 -15.51 4.85 10.15
CA CYS A 52 -16.22 5.92 9.44
C CYS A 52 -16.84 6.94 10.39
N ASP A 53 -17.46 6.48 11.47
CA ASP A 53 -18.11 7.34 12.46
C ASP A 53 -17.08 8.22 13.20
N GLY A 54 -15.96 7.65 13.61
CA GLY A 54 -14.86 8.37 14.25
C GLY A 54 -14.22 9.41 13.32
N LEU A 55 -14.05 9.09 12.04
CA LEU A 55 -13.59 10.06 11.03
C LEU A 55 -14.59 11.21 10.87
N ALA A 56 -15.89 10.91 10.79
CA ALA A 56 -16.92 11.93 10.64
C ALA A 56 -17.01 12.85 11.86
N ALA A 57 -16.94 12.29 13.07
CA ALA A 57 -16.93 13.04 14.32
C ALA A 57 -15.72 14.00 14.42
N LYS A 58 -14.61 13.68 13.76
CA LYS A 58 -13.41 14.54 13.66
C LYS A 58 -13.42 15.48 12.45
N GLY A 59 -14.50 15.50 11.65
CA GLY A 59 -14.60 16.29 10.43
C GLY A 59 -13.69 15.83 9.29
N LEU A 60 -13.14 14.61 9.38
CA LEU A 60 -12.23 14.03 8.40
C LEU A 60 -12.94 13.35 7.23
N VAL A 61 -14.23 13.04 7.37
CA VAL A 61 -15.14 12.65 6.28
C VAL A 61 -16.49 13.32 6.49
N SER A 62 -17.26 13.44 5.42
CA SER A 62 -18.60 14.03 5.39
C SER A 62 -19.66 12.97 5.12
N GLY A 63 -20.91 13.23 5.53
CA GLY A 63 -22.04 12.31 5.35
C GLY A 63 -22.80 11.99 6.63
N ALA A 64 -24.11 11.83 6.52
CA ALA A 64 -25.00 11.48 7.63
C ALA A 64 -25.03 9.97 7.88
N THR A 65 -24.82 9.17 6.83
CA THR A 65 -24.85 7.70 6.87
C THR A 65 -23.46 7.09 6.69
N THR A 66 -23.27 5.83 7.10
CA THR A 66 -22.02 5.09 6.85
C THR A 66 -21.70 5.01 5.36
N ALA A 67 -22.70 4.85 4.49
CA ALA A 67 -22.51 4.78 3.05
C ALA A 67 -21.94 6.10 2.47
N GLU A 68 -22.47 7.25 2.90
CA GLU A 68 -21.98 8.56 2.47
C GLU A 68 -20.55 8.82 2.99
N ARG A 69 -20.27 8.47 4.25
CA ARG A 69 -18.94 8.59 4.85
C ARG A 69 -17.90 7.72 4.15
N ALA A 70 -18.29 6.49 3.79
CA ALA A 70 -17.46 5.57 3.04
C ALA A 70 -17.18 6.08 1.63
N ALA A 71 -18.19 6.63 0.94
CA ALA A 71 -18.00 7.25 -0.37
C ALA A 71 -17.04 8.45 -0.31
N ASP A 72 -17.13 9.32 0.71
CA ASP A 72 -16.17 10.42 0.89
C ASP A 72 -14.76 9.91 1.25
N ALA A 73 -14.64 8.85 2.05
CA ALA A 73 -13.35 8.20 2.33
C ALA A 73 -12.70 7.64 1.05
N LEU A 74 -13.48 7.00 0.18
CA LEU A 74 -12.99 6.50 -1.12
C LEU A 74 -12.59 7.66 -2.04
N ALA A 75 -13.41 8.71 -2.12
CA ALA A 75 -13.08 9.91 -2.88
C ALA A 75 -11.78 10.58 -2.40
N LYS A 76 -11.50 10.56 -1.09
CA LYS A 76 -10.23 11.02 -0.52
C LYS A 76 -9.05 10.16 -0.94
N LEU A 77 -9.18 8.83 -0.96
CA LEU A 77 -8.13 7.94 -1.48
C LEU A 77 -7.86 8.22 -2.96
N HIS A 78 -8.90 8.39 -3.78
CA HIS A 78 -8.74 8.78 -5.19
C HIS A 78 -8.04 10.13 -5.34
N ALA A 79 -8.45 11.13 -4.57
CA ALA A 79 -7.80 12.45 -4.55
C ALA A 79 -6.34 12.40 -4.09
N PHE A 80 -5.97 11.38 -3.29
CA PHE A 80 -4.61 11.13 -2.84
C PHE A 80 -3.76 10.35 -3.85
N GLY A 81 -4.37 9.73 -4.87
CA GLY A 81 -3.68 9.12 -6.01
C GLY A 81 -3.93 7.63 -6.24
N TRP A 82 -4.75 6.98 -5.42
CA TRP A 82 -5.30 5.66 -5.77
C TRP A 82 -6.24 5.77 -6.96
N THR A 83 -6.40 4.67 -7.70
CA THR A 83 -7.24 4.62 -8.89
C THR A 83 -8.36 3.60 -8.70
N ALA A 84 -9.40 3.69 -9.54
CA ALA A 84 -10.55 2.79 -9.48
C ALA A 84 -10.16 1.30 -9.59
N GLU A 85 -9.04 1.00 -10.25
CA GLU A 85 -8.48 -0.36 -10.35
C GLU A 85 -8.04 -0.96 -9.00
N SER A 86 -7.96 -0.15 -7.95
CA SER A 86 -7.54 -0.56 -6.60
C SER A 86 -8.67 -0.58 -5.57
N ASP A 87 -9.87 -0.10 -5.93
CA ASP A 87 -10.96 0.18 -4.98
C ASP A 87 -11.36 -1.04 -4.16
N SER A 88 -11.67 -2.15 -4.82
CA SER A 88 -12.04 -3.39 -4.14
C SER A 88 -10.90 -4.00 -3.33
N MET A 89 -9.64 -3.63 -3.63
CA MET A 89 -8.49 -4.18 -2.92
C MET A 89 -8.25 -3.49 -1.57
N HIS A 90 -8.82 -2.30 -1.32
CA HIS A 90 -8.73 -1.65 0.00
C HIS A 90 -9.18 -2.57 1.15
N ASN A 91 -10.15 -3.45 0.88
CA ASN A 91 -10.67 -4.43 1.81
C ASN A 91 -9.57 -5.40 2.32
N ALA A 92 -9.06 -6.29 1.46
CA ALA A 92 -8.00 -7.21 1.84
C ALA A 92 -6.70 -6.49 2.20
N HIS A 93 -6.35 -5.42 1.49
CA HIS A 93 -5.13 -4.66 1.74
C HIS A 93 -5.07 -4.15 3.18
N TYR A 94 -6.16 -3.55 3.68
CA TYR A 94 -6.19 -3.08 5.05
C TYR A 94 -6.25 -4.25 6.06
N ALA A 95 -7.17 -5.19 5.86
CA ALA A 95 -7.46 -6.20 6.88
C ALA A 95 -6.39 -7.28 7.01
N LEU A 96 -5.50 -7.44 6.02
CA LEU A 96 -4.25 -8.22 6.16
C LEU A 96 -3.18 -7.47 6.97
N GLY A 97 -3.46 -6.25 7.43
CA GLY A 97 -2.64 -5.47 8.35
C GLY A 97 -1.66 -4.51 7.70
N ASN A 98 -1.65 -4.35 6.36
CA ASN A 98 -0.63 -3.54 5.68
C ASN A 98 -0.63 -2.09 6.16
N GLY A 99 -1.80 -1.47 6.33
CA GLY A 99 -1.92 -0.10 6.83
C GLY A 99 -1.26 0.07 8.21
N PRO A 100 -1.76 -0.62 9.25
CA PRO A 100 -1.22 -0.56 10.61
C PRO A 100 0.28 -0.88 10.70
N ILE A 101 0.74 -1.92 10.00
CA ILE A 101 2.09 -2.46 10.12
C ILE A 101 3.11 -1.54 9.46
N LEU A 102 2.84 -1.13 8.22
CA LEU A 102 3.75 -0.25 7.50
C LEU A 102 3.74 1.16 8.10
N SER A 103 2.59 1.63 8.61
CA SER A 103 2.52 2.91 9.32
C SER A 103 3.42 2.93 10.56
N ALA A 104 3.46 1.84 11.34
CA ALA A 104 4.31 1.76 12.53
C ALA A 104 5.78 1.52 12.18
N MET A 105 6.07 0.54 11.32
CA MET A 105 7.44 0.14 11.02
C MET A 105 8.21 1.19 10.21
N TYR A 106 7.58 1.82 9.21
CA TYR A 106 8.27 2.79 8.36
C TYR A 106 8.56 4.09 9.10
N THR A 107 7.65 4.60 9.93
CA THR A 107 7.93 5.81 10.72
C THR A 107 9.07 5.57 11.70
N MET A 108 9.11 4.40 12.34
CA MET A 108 10.24 3.99 13.18
C MET A 108 11.55 3.93 12.40
N ALA A 109 11.56 3.28 11.23
CA ALA A 109 12.76 3.14 10.40
C ALA A 109 13.27 4.48 9.86
N TYR A 110 12.38 5.31 9.29
CA TYR A 110 12.75 6.64 8.79
C TYR A 110 13.25 7.56 9.90
N GLY A 111 12.58 7.54 11.05
CA GLY A 111 12.99 8.35 12.20
C GLY A 111 14.18 7.78 12.99
N ARG A 112 14.66 6.57 12.64
CA ARG A 112 15.73 5.84 13.34
C ARG A 112 15.42 5.63 14.82
N PHE A 113 14.16 5.40 15.15
CA PHE A 113 13.73 5.14 16.52
C PHE A 113 14.00 3.69 16.92
N GLY A 114 14.41 3.50 18.18
CA GLY A 114 14.50 2.17 18.78
C GLY A 114 13.12 1.53 18.97
N VAL A 115 13.08 0.21 19.14
CA VAL A 115 11.83 -0.56 19.32
C VAL A 115 11.07 -0.19 20.59
N GLU A 116 11.78 0.35 21.57
CA GLU A 116 11.29 0.85 22.86
C GLU A 116 10.66 2.25 22.79
N ALA A 117 10.79 2.95 21.66
CA ALA A 117 10.29 4.31 21.50
C ALA A 117 8.76 4.40 21.60
N ASN A 118 8.06 3.29 21.38
CA ASN A 118 6.59 3.19 21.40
C ASN A 118 5.94 4.33 20.60
N LEU A 119 6.49 4.61 19.41
CA LEU A 119 6.13 5.78 18.63
C LEU A 119 4.62 5.76 18.32
N CYS A 120 3.93 6.86 18.65
CA CYS A 120 2.46 6.94 18.59
C CYS A 120 1.71 5.89 19.41
N GLY A 121 2.30 5.38 20.49
CA GLY A 121 1.71 4.32 21.30
C GLY A 121 1.67 2.96 20.59
N ALA A 122 2.45 2.77 19.53
CA ALA A 122 2.56 1.48 18.83
C ALA A 122 3.76 0.67 19.34
N SER A 123 3.55 -0.62 19.59
CA SER A 123 4.59 -1.61 19.89
C SER A 123 4.39 -2.88 19.07
N PHE A 124 5.24 -3.89 19.28
CA PHE A 124 5.16 -5.17 18.59
C PHE A 124 5.23 -6.31 19.58
N ALA A 125 4.23 -7.20 19.56
CA ALA A 125 4.19 -8.36 20.45
C ALA A 125 3.39 -9.52 19.86
N ALA A 126 3.51 -10.69 20.49
CA ALA A 126 2.59 -11.78 20.24
C ALA A 126 1.21 -11.45 20.84
N ALA A 127 0.16 -11.84 20.14
CA ALA A 127 -1.22 -11.59 20.56
C ALA A 127 -2.06 -12.87 20.56
N SER A 128 -2.99 -12.98 21.50
CA SER A 128 -4.01 -14.02 21.53
C SER A 128 -5.00 -13.85 20.36
N ALA A 129 -5.87 -14.85 20.13
CA ALA A 129 -6.96 -14.72 19.16
C ALA A 129 -7.93 -13.55 19.44
N LYS A 130 -7.94 -13.04 20.69
CA LYS A 130 -8.72 -11.87 21.11
C LYS A 130 -7.91 -10.55 21.07
N GLY A 131 -6.65 -10.62 20.63
CA GLY A 131 -5.75 -9.47 20.52
C GLY A 131 -4.99 -9.12 21.80
N ASP A 132 -5.14 -9.88 22.89
CA ASP A 132 -4.42 -9.62 24.14
C ASP A 132 -2.93 -9.90 23.97
N VAL A 133 -2.06 -9.03 24.49
CA VAL A 133 -0.62 -9.27 24.49
C VAL A 133 -0.31 -10.53 25.30
N VAL A 134 0.44 -11.45 24.70
CA VAL A 134 0.84 -12.70 25.34
C VAL A 134 2.35 -12.89 25.25
N ALA A 135 2.90 -13.66 26.20
CA ALA A 135 4.28 -14.10 26.11
C ALA A 135 4.46 -14.96 24.85
N VAL A 136 5.53 -14.69 24.12
CA VAL A 136 5.87 -15.45 22.91
C VAL A 136 6.54 -16.78 23.29
N ALA A 137 6.11 -17.86 22.65
CA ALA A 137 6.73 -19.17 22.85
C ALA A 137 8.18 -19.19 22.29
N PRO A 138 9.17 -19.77 23.01
CA PRO A 138 10.56 -19.81 22.54
C PRO A 138 10.74 -20.43 21.15
N ALA A 139 9.95 -21.45 20.80
CA ALA A 139 9.99 -22.06 19.47
C ALA A 139 9.50 -21.11 18.36
N ALA A 140 8.47 -20.29 18.64
CA ALA A 140 7.98 -19.30 17.69
C ALA A 140 8.97 -18.14 17.48
N LEU A 141 9.68 -17.73 18.55
CA LEU A 141 10.82 -16.81 18.46
C LEU A 141 11.92 -17.35 17.54
N ALA A 142 12.34 -18.59 17.75
CA ALA A 142 13.41 -19.21 16.96
C ALA A 142 13.02 -19.35 15.48
N GLN A 143 11.77 -19.73 15.19
CA GLN A 143 11.26 -19.77 13.81
C GLN A 143 11.22 -18.37 13.18
N SER A 144 10.69 -17.38 13.88
CA SER A 144 10.68 -16.00 13.38
C SER A 144 12.07 -15.48 13.10
N PHE A 145 13.06 -15.77 13.95
CA PHE A 145 14.45 -15.38 13.69
C PHE A 145 14.99 -15.99 12.40
N ALA A 146 14.61 -17.24 12.09
CA ALA A 146 15.12 -17.96 10.92
C ALA A 146 14.43 -17.57 9.60
N ILE A 147 13.12 -17.29 9.61
CA ILE A 147 12.32 -17.17 8.37
C ILE A 147 11.47 -15.90 8.26
N ALA A 148 11.57 -14.94 9.19
CA ALA A 148 10.76 -13.73 9.11
C ALA A 148 11.05 -12.93 7.82
N ASN A 149 10.00 -12.41 7.21
CA ASN A 149 10.06 -11.59 6.00
C ASN A 149 10.46 -10.12 6.28
N GLY A 150 10.85 -9.79 7.52
CA GLY A 150 11.18 -8.43 7.94
C GLY A 150 9.98 -7.52 8.24
N THR A 151 8.75 -8.05 8.29
CA THR A 151 7.55 -7.30 8.69
C THR A 151 6.89 -7.88 9.93
N ALA A 152 6.26 -7.04 10.74
CA ALA A 152 5.49 -7.46 11.91
C ALA A 152 4.03 -7.85 11.55
N ASN A 153 3.87 -8.63 10.47
CA ASN A 153 2.60 -9.24 10.05
C ASN A 153 2.58 -10.78 10.15
N GLY A 154 3.66 -11.36 10.66
CA GLY A 154 3.88 -12.80 10.72
C GLY A 154 3.82 -13.35 12.14
N THR A 155 3.85 -14.67 12.25
CA THR A 155 4.00 -15.31 13.57
C THR A 155 5.42 -15.08 14.07
N PRO A 156 5.63 -14.63 15.33
CA PRO A 156 4.61 -14.43 16.36
C PRO A 156 4.12 -12.98 16.52
N ALA A 157 4.77 -11.98 15.94
CA ALA A 157 4.56 -10.58 16.29
C ALA A 157 3.53 -9.85 15.40
N THR A 158 2.66 -9.07 16.04
CA THR A 158 1.75 -8.12 15.39
C THR A 158 1.93 -6.72 15.98
N VAL A 159 1.40 -5.70 15.31
CA VAL A 159 1.32 -4.35 15.88
C VAL A 159 0.32 -4.32 17.02
N VAL A 160 0.75 -3.78 18.15
CA VAL A 160 -0.04 -3.55 19.35
C VAL A 160 -0.20 -2.06 19.55
N TYR A 161 -1.42 -1.62 19.84
CA TYR A 161 -1.71 -0.26 20.27
C TYR A 161 -1.81 -0.25 21.79
N ASN A 162 -0.79 0.34 22.41
CA ASN A 162 -0.59 0.38 23.86
C ASN A 162 -1.70 1.18 24.55
N ASP A 163 -2.15 2.26 23.90
CA ASP A 163 -3.15 3.19 24.42
C ASP A 163 -4.59 2.74 24.17
N SER A 164 -4.80 1.51 23.67
CA SER A 164 -6.15 0.97 23.49
C SER A 164 -6.91 0.96 24.81
N VAL A 165 -8.18 1.39 24.79
CA VAL A 165 -9.05 1.35 25.98
C VAL A 165 -9.21 -0.09 26.45
N GLY A 166 -9.07 -0.32 27.76
CA GLY A 166 -9.04 -1.65 28.36
C GLY A 166 -7.66 -2.33 28.33
N GLY A 167 -6.61 -1.63 27.88
CA GLY A 167 -5.22 -2.08 27.87
C GLY A 167 -4.70 -2.40 26.47
N ALA A 168 -3.37 -2.58 26.38
CA ALA A 168 -2.67 -2.83 25.13
C ALA A 168 -3.30 -3.98 24.33
N LYS A 169 -3.57 -3.72 23.04
CA LYS A 169 -4.34 -4.62 22.18
C LYS A 169 -3.77 -4.67 20.77
N ALA A 170 -3.81 -5.83 20.13
CA ALA A 170 -3.52 -5.95 18.70
C ALA A 170 -4.42 -5.01 17.87
N TRP A 171 -3.84 -4.39 16.85
CA TRP A 171 -4.45 -3.29 16.08
C TRP A 171 -5.90 -3.55 15.63
N GLN A 172 -6.21 -4.78 15.21
CA GLN A 172 -7.51 -5.16 14.66
C GLN A 172 -8.64 -5.20 15.69
N PHE A 173 -8.30 -5.17 16.98
CA PHE A 173 -9.25 -5.15 18.10
C PHE A 173 -9.14 -3.89 18.95
N ALA A 174 -8.26 -2.95 18.58
CA ALA A 174 -8.00 -1.77 19.38
C ALA A 174 -9.22 -0.83 19.45
N VAL A 175 -9.37 -0.23 20.63
CA VAL A 175 -10.40 0.76 20.95
C VAL A 175 -9.72 2.11 21.12
N SER A 176 -10.05 3.09 20.26
CA SER A 176 -9.43 4.41 20.33
C SER A 176 -9.92 5.20 21.54
N PRO A 177 -9.03 5.80 22.35
CA PRO A 177 -9.43 6.65 23.47
C PRO A 177 -10.37 7.80 23.10
N SER A 178 -10.17 8.44 21.94
CA SER A 178 -10.94 9.62 21.55
C SER A 178 -12.36 9.31 21.06
N THR A 179 -12.63 8.07 20.66
CA THR A 179 -13.95 7.64 20.17
C THR A 179 -14.65 6.70 21.15
N GLY A 180 -13.89 6.04 22.03
CA GLY A 180 -14.40 4.97 22.90
C GLY A 180 -14.88 3.72 22.14
N ALA A 181 -14.58 3.62 20.83
CA ALA A 181 -15.08 2.57 19.95
C ALA A 181 -13.96 1.68 19.43
N ALA A 182 -14.27 0.39 19.20
CA ALA A 182 -13.39 -0.52 18.49
C ALA A 182 -13.34 -0.14 17.00
N ASP A 183 -12.47 0.79 16.63
CA ASP A 183 -12.41 1.43 15.32
C ASP A 183 -11.08 1.19 14.61
N LEU A 184 -10.43 0.07 14.94
CA LEU A 184 -9.14 -0.37 14.38
C LEU A 184 -8.01 0.62 14.73
N GLY A 185 -8.13 1.35 15.85
CA GLY A 185 -7.15 2.30 16.35
C GLY A 185 -7.02 3.57 15.49
N LEU A 186 -8.13 4.28 15.28
CA LEU A 186 -8.15 5.59 14.61
C LEU A 186 -7.10 6.57 15.18
N ASP A 187 -6.98 6.68 16.50
CA ASP A 187 -6.04 7.63 17.12
C ASP A 187 -4.58 7.31 16.75
N ASN A 188 -4.22 6.03 16.71
CA ASN A 188 -2.90 5.60 16.25
C ASN A 188 -2.70 5.94 14.77
N ALA A 189 -3.67 5.63 13.91
CA ALA A 189 -3.59 5.92 12.48
C ALA A 189 -3.37 7.42 12.20
N LEU A 190 -4.08 8.30 12.93
CA LEU A 190 -3.91 9.75 12.84
C LEU A 190 -2.53 10.19 13.33
N CYS A 191 -2.07 9.67 14.46
CA CYS A 191 -0.74 9.98 14.99
C CYS A 191 0.37 9.57 14.01
N GLN A 192 0.28 8.38 13.39
CA GLN A 192 1.26 7.92 12.40
C GLN A 192 1.29 8.83 11.16
N TYR A 193 0.14 9.28 10.66
CA TYR A 193 0.10 10.24 9.56
C TYR A 193 0.65 11.63 9.96
N ALA A 194 0.46 12.03 11.22
CA ALA A 194 1.01 13.29 11.74
C ALA A 194 2.54 13.29 11.73
N LEU A 195 3.20 12.17 12.08
CA LEU A 195 4.65 12.03 11.97
C LEU A 195 5.16 12.31 10.57
N VAL A 196 4.47 11.78 9.56
CA VAL A 196 4.87 11.88 8.15
C VAL A 196 4.54 13.26 7.56
N SER A 197 3.35 13.78 7.84
CA SER A 197 2.87 15.04 7.27
C SER A 197 3.43 16.28 7.99
N GLY A 198 3.87 16.14 9.24
CA GLY A 198 4.25 17.26 10.11
C GLY A 198 3.08 18.11 10.58
N LYS A 199 1.85 17.60 10.45
CA LYS A 199 0.61 18.31 10.77
C LYS A 199 -0.36 17.45 11.55
N ASP A 200 -1.15 18.09 12.40
CA ASP A 200 -2.34 17.48 12.96
C ASP A 200 -3.34 17.18 11.84
N PRO A 201 -3.80 15.92 11.66
CA PRO A 201 -4.62 15.58 10.50
C PRO A 201 -6.03 16.18 10.55
N ALA A 202 -6.58 16.46 11.73
CA ALA A 202 -7.94 16.98 11.90
C ALA A 202 -8.01 18.49 11.70
N THR A 203 -7.01 19.21 12.18
CA THR A 203 -6.96 20.69 12.14
C THR A 203 -6.09 21.25 11.03
N GLY A 204 -5.16 20.45 10.50
CA GLY A 204 -4.14 20.90 9.55
C GLY A 204 -3.04 21.76 10.16
N ALA A 205 -3.07 21.99 11.48
CA ALA A 205 -2.07 22.78 12.19
C ALA A 205 -0.71 22.09 12.18
N ALA A 206 0.38 22.87 12.09
CA ALA A 206 1.73 22.32 12.19
C ALA A 206 1.97 21.73 13.59
N LEU A 207 2.70 20.61 13.66
CA LEU A 207 3.07 20.02 14.94
C LEU A 207 4.01 20.94 15.72
N THR A 208 3.83 20.97 17.04
CA THR A 208 4.65 21.73 17.99
C THR A 208 5.40 20.79 18.93
N ALA A 209 6.24 21.34 19.82
CA ALA A 209 6.89 20.56 20.86
C ALA A 209 5.89 19.91 21.84
N ALA A 210 4.69 20.50 22.00
CA ALA A 210 3.64 20.00 22.89
C ALA A 210 2.62 19.10 22.18
N SER A 211 2.70 18.94 20.85
CA SER A 211 1.83 18.04 20.11
C SER A 211 2.19 16.57 20.38
N THR A 212 1.24 15.67 20.17
CA THR A 212 1.48 14.22 20.10
C THR A 212 1.07 13.74 18.71
N PRO A 213 2.01 13.28 17.87
CA PRO A 213 3.46 13.17 18.10
C PRO A 213 4.13 14.55 18.16
N THR A 214 5.33 14.62 18.74
CA THR A 214 6.05 15.90 18.85
C THR A 214 6.62 16.33 17.50
N LYS A 215 6.83 17.64 17.32
CA LYS A 215 7.51 18.17 16.14
C LYS A 215 8.87 17.51 15.91
N ALA A 216 9.66 17.29 16.97
CA ALA A 216 10.97 16.67 16.87
C ALA A 216 10.90 15.23 16.34
N GLN A 217 9.89 14.46 16.77
CA GLN A 217 9.66 13.11 16.25
C GLN A 217 9.30 13.14 14.76
N SER A 218 8.39 14.04 14.38
CA SER A 218 8.01 14.21 12.97
C SER A 218 9.18 14.68 12.10
N ASP A 219 9.99 15.64 12.57
CA ASP A 219 11.16 16.13 11.84
C ASP A 219 12.16 15.00 11.57
N ALA A 220 12.40 14.11 12.55
CA ALA A 220 13.28 12.95 12.37
C ALA A 220 12.74 12.00 11.28
N VAL A 221 11.44 11.66 11.32
CA VAL A 221 10.80 10.84 10.30
C VAL A 221 10.91 11.49 8.91
N ARG A 222 10.58 12.77 8.82
CA ARG A 222 10.59 13.52 7.55
C ARG A 222 11.99 13.70 6.99
N SER A 223 13.01 13.85 7.84
CA SER A 223 14.42 13.84 7.43
C SER A 223 14.80 12.49 6.82
N GLY A 224 14.48 11.39 7.50
CA GLY A 224 14.78 10.05 6.98
C GLY A 224 14.07 9.74 5.67
N ILE A 225 12.82 10.21 5.50
CA ILE A 225 12.12 10.12 4.21
C ILE A 225 12.88 10.90 3.14
N ALA A 226 13.28 12.14 3.41
CA ALA A 226 13.99 12.98 2.45
C ALA A 226 15.34 12.39 2.01
N GLU A 227 16.05 11.73 2.91
CA GLU A 227 17.35 11.08 2.65
C GLU A 227 17.26 9.90 1.66
N VAL A 228 16.09 9.25 1.56
CA VAL A 228 15.89 8.09 0.67
C VAL A 228 15.13 8.42 -0.61
N LEU A 229 14.83 9.69 -0.87
CA LEU A 229 14.17 10.08 -2.11
C LEU A 229 15.07 9.82 -3.32
N HIS A 230 14.51 9.19 -4.35
CA HIS A 230 15.22 8.94 -5.59
C HIS A 230 15.24 10.18 -6.48
N SER A 231 16.41 10.53 -7.01
CA SER A 231 16.57 11.61 -8.00
C SER A 231 16.07 11.24 -9.40
N ALA A 232 15.76 9.95 -9.62
CA ALA A 232 15.50 9.34 -10.93
C ALA A 232 16.60 9.59 -11.99
N ASN A 233 17.79 10.05 -11.59
CA ASN A 233 18.95 10.16 -12.47
C ASN A 233 19.70 8.82 -12.48
N LEU A 234 19.46 8.02 -13.52
CA LEU A 234 20.13 6.73 -13.70
C LEU A 234 21.56 6.88 -14.22
N ARG A 235 21.97 8.09 -14.61
CA ARG A 235 23.26 8.42 -15.21
C ARG A 235 23.51 7.59 -16.48
N GLY A 236 22.46 7.40 -17.28
CA GLY A 236 22.53 6.64 -18.53
C GLY A 236 22.66 5.13 -18.37
N LYS A 237 22.47 4.60 -17.15
CA LYS A 237 22.36 3.15 -16.92
C LYS A 237 21.04 2.62 -17.49
N PRO A 238 21.07 1.52 -18.26
CA PRO A 238 19.85 0.88 -18.72
C PRO A 238 19.05 0.35 -17.53
N ALA A 239 17.72 0.51 -17.56
CA ALA A 239 16.82 0.04 -16.51
C ALA A 239 15.46 -0.35 -17.10
N ILE A 240 14.83 -1.36 -16.52
CA ILE A 240 13.43 -1.72 -16.80
C ILE A 240 12.68 -1.68 -15.47
N ILE A 241 11.55 -0.97 -15.43
CA ILE A 241 10.58 -1.03 -14.34
C ILE A 241 9.42 -1.90 -14.81
N VAL A 242 9.06 -2.89 -14.00
CA VAL A 242 7.85 -3.70 -14.17
C VAL A 242 6.92 -3.38 -13.00
N ALA A 243 5.67 -2.99 -13.28
CA ALA A 243 4.70 -2.71 -12.22
C ALA A 243 3.29 -3.21 -12.58
N GLY A 244 2.58 -3.72 -11.59
CA GLY A 244 1.17 -4.08 -11.70
C GLY A 244 0.27 -2.86 -11.57
N ARG A 245 -0.64 -2.66 -12.53
CA ARG A 245 -1.56 -1.51 -12.55
C ARG A 245 -2.50 -1.46 -11.35
N SER A 246 -2.88 -2.63 -10.81
CA SER A 246 -3.88 -2.77 -9.74
C SER A 246 -3.24 -2.83 -8.34
N ASP A 247 -2.04 -2.25 -8.15
CA ASP A 247 -1.38 -2.17 -6.85
C ASP A 247 -2.05 -1.11 -5.95
N ALA A 248 -2.66 -1.56 -4.84
CA ALA A 248 -3.28 -0.71 -3.82
C ALA A 248 -2.36 -0.42 -2.62
N LEU A 249 -1.18 -1.03 -2.56
CA LEU A 249 -0.17 -0.72 -1.56
C LEU A 249 0.71 0.43 -2.03
N ILE A 250 1.20 0.34 -3.27
CA ILE A 250 2.07 1.34 -3.89
C ILE A 250 1.47 1.78 -5.23
N PRO A 251 0.55 2.78 -5.23
CA PRO A 251 -0.16 3.20 -6.44
C PRO A 251 0.79 3.61 -7.56
N VAL A 252 0.57 3.06 -8.75
CA VAL A 252 1.49 3.24 -9.89
C VAL A 252 1.69 4.70 -10.29
N ASN A 253 0.68 5.55 -10.11
CA ASN A 253 0.74 7.00 -10.40
C ASN A 253 1.84 7.73 -9.62
N ASN A 254 2.19 7.23 -8.44
CA ASN A 254 3.10 7.88 -7.51
C ASN A 254 4.36 7.07 -7.22
N ASN A 255 4.52 5.96 -7.93
CA ASN A 255 5.71 5.14 -7.91
C ASN A 255 6.24 4.97 -9.33
N ALA A 256 5.89 3.87 -10.01
CA ALA A 256 6.47 3.52 -11.30
C ALA A 256 6.24 4.59 -12.39
N ARG A 257 5.03 5.13 -12.51
CA ARG A 257 4.71 6.21 -13.48
C ARG A 257 5.45 7.50 -13.12
N ALA A 258 5.44 7.90 -11.84
CA ALA A 258 6.11 9.11 -11.37
C ALA A 258 7.63 9.05 -11.57
N TYR A 259 8.26 7.93 -11.20
CA TYR A 259 9.70 7.72 -11.41
C TYR A 259 10.04 7.78 -12.90
N THR A 260 9.23 7.12 -13.74
CA THR A 260 9.45 7.08 -15.18
C THR A 260 9.32 8.47 -15.81
N ALA A 261 8.31 9.25 -15.41
CA ALA A 261 8.16 10.64 -15.84
C ALA A 261 9.33 11.51 -15.36
N LEU A 262 9.72 11.42 -14.09
CA LEU A 262 10.82 12.19 -13.53
C LEU A 262 12.15 11.86 -14.24
N ASN A 263 12.48 10.58 -14.42
CA ASN A 263 13.69 10.18 -15.15
C ASN A 263 13.69 10.77 -16.57
N ARG A 264 12.55 10.76 -17.27
CA ARG A 264 12.45 11.35 -18.61
C ARG A 264 12.72 12.85 -18.62
N THR A 265 12.31 13.59 -17.59
CA THR A 265 12.64 15.03 -17.47
C THR A 265 14.10 15.30 -17.16
N ILE A 266 14.79 14.38 -16.49
CA ILE A 266 16.19 14.53 -16.09
C ILE A 266 17.16 14.09 -17.19
N GLU A 267 16.93 12.93 -17.79
CA GLU A 267 17.83 12.36 -18.80
C GLU A 267 17.40 12.66 -20.24
N GLY A 268 16.19 13.19 -20.44
CA GLY A 268 15.67 13.58 -21.74
C GLY A 268 15.66 12.42 -22.74
N ALA A 269 16.00 12.73 -24.00
CA ALA A 269 16.09 11.76 -25.10
C ALA A 269 17.09 10.63 -24.83
N SER A 270 18.08 10.85 -23.97
CA SER A 270 19.14 9.90 -23.62
C SER A 270 18.71 8.83 -22.61
N SER A 271 17.52 8.96 -22.02
CA SER A 271 17.01 7.96 -21.07
C SER A 271 16.97 6.56 -21.68
N LYS A 272 17.57 5.61 -20.96
CA LYS A 272 17.52 4.18 -21.25
C LYS A 272 16.52 3.44 -20.37
N LEU A 273 15.71 4.16 -19.59
CA LEU A 273 14.66 3.58 -18.78
C LEU A 273 13.53 3.08 -19.69
N ARG A 274 13.03 1.89 -19.39
CA ARG A 274 11.82 1.31 -19.98
C ARG A 274 10.82 1.00 -18.89
N TYR A 275 9.54 1.23 -19.18
CA TYR A 275 8.46 0.98 -18.24
C TYR A 275 7.47 -0.02 -18.84
N ILE A 276 7.27 -1.13 -18.15
CA ILE A 276 6.33 -2.18 -18.48
C ILE A 276 5.23 -2.16 -17.41
N GLU A 277 4.03 -1.72 -17.80
CA GLU A 277 2.87 -1.68 -16.92
C GLU A 277 1.95 -2.85 -17.23
N VAL A 278 1.75 -3.74 -16.27
CA VAL A 278 0.98 -4.98 -16.46
C VAL A 278 -0.44 -4.78 -15.90
N THR A 279 -1.46 -4.88 -16.76
CA THR A 279 -2.85 -4.83 -16.27
C THR A 279 -3.15 -6.05 -15.39
N ASN A 280 -4.09 -5.93 -14.46
CA ASN A 280 -4.44 -7.00 -13.50
C ASN A 280 -3.26 -7.53 -12.65
N GLY A 281 -2.10 -6.87 -12.66
CA GLY A 281 -1.00 -7.16 -11.74
C GLY A 281 -1.16 -6.35 -10.45
N GLN A 282 -0.75 -6.93 -9.32
CA GLN A 282 -0.76 -6.27 -8.00
C GLN A 282 0.55 -6.54 -7.25
N HIS A 283 0.68 -6.05 -6.01
CA HIS A 283 1.93 -6.02 -5.24
C HIS A 283 2.47 -7.39 -4.81
N PHE A 284 1.59 -8.33 -4.44
CA PHE A 284 1.90 -9.53 -3.70
C PHE A 284 1.64 -10.82 -4.50
N ASP A 285 2.56 -11.25 -5.34
CA ASP A 285 2.41 -12.54 -6.07
C ASP A 285 2.13 -13.73 -5.13
N ALA A 286 2.61 -13.68 -3.88
CA ALA A 286 2.34 -14.68 -2.85
C ALA A 286 0.85 -14.80 -2.47
N PHE A 287 0.02 -13.80 -2.76
CA PHE A 287 -1.43 -13.83 -2.48
C PHE A 287 -2.25 -14.44 -3.63
N LEU A 288 -1.66 -14.65 -4.80
CA LEU A 288 -2.38 -15.18 -5.97
C LEU A 288 -3.01 -16.57 -5.77
N PRO A 289 -2.54 -17.44 -4.86
CA PRO A 289 -3.25 -18.67 -4.51
C PRO A 289 -4.49 -18.47 -3.62
N PHE A 290 -4.66 -17.31 -2.99
CA PHE A 290 -5.76 -17.04 -2.08
C PHE A 290 -7.07 -16.80 -2.83
N SER A 291 -8.18 -17.23 -2.22
CA SER A 291 -9.50 -17.09 -2.83
C SER A 291 -9.85 -15.64 -3.10
N GLY A 292 -10.22 -15.36 -4.35
CA GLY A 292 -10.61 -14.04 -4.83
C GLY A 292 -9.46 -13.23 -5.40
N PHE A 293 -8.21 -13.50 -4.99
CA PHE A 293 -7.02 -12.99 -5.69
C PHE A 293 -6.74 -13.83 -6.94
N ASP A 294 -6.92 -15.14 -6.82
CA ASP A 294 -6.68 -16.15 -7.86
C ASP A 294 -7.45 -15.92 -9.16
N THR A 295 -8.64 -15.33 -9.05
CA THR A 295 -9.56 -15.04 -10.17
C THR A 295 -9.40 -13.64 -10.74
N ARG A 296 -8.80 -12.69 -10.01
CA ARG A 296 -8.73 -11.25 -10.34
C ARG A 296 -7.38 -10.80 -10.87
N PHE A 297 -6.29 -11.42 -10.41
CA PHE A 297 -4.96 -10.94 -10.70
C PHE A 297 -4.08 -11.96 -11.41
N VAL A 298 -3.03 -11.43 -12.04
CA VAL A 298 -1.98 -12.20 -12.70
C VAL A 298 -0.63 -11.97 -11.99
N PRO A 299 0.29 -12.95 -12.03
CA PRO A 299 1.62 -12.79 -11.44
C PRO A 299 2.46 -11.78 -12.21
N LEU A 300 3.22 -10.98 -11.46
CA LEU A 300 4.29 -10.13 -12.01
C LEU A 300 5.58 -10.92 -12.26
N HIS A 301 5.77 -12.06 -11.59
CA HIS A 301 6.99 -12.86 -11.67
C HIS A 301 7.41 -13.26 -13.10
N PRO A 302 6.51 -13.67 -14.03
CA PRO A 302 6.89 -13.92 -15.42
C PRO A 302 7.49 -12.71 -16.12
N TYR A 303 6.97 -11.51 -15.84
CA TYR A 303 7.45 -10.26 -16.42
C TYR A 303 8.76 -9.80 -15.81
N PHE A 304 8.98 -10.06 -14.51
CA PHE A 304 10.28 -9.87 -13.88
C PHE A 304 11.36 -10.73 -14.57
N ASN A 305 11.10 -12.02 -14.79
CA ASN A 305 12.04 -12.91 -15.48
C ASN A 305 12.30 -12.45 -16.93
N GLN A 306 11.26 -12.08 -17.68
CA GLN A 306 11.43 -11.51 -19.02
C GLN A 306 12.27 -10.22 -19.01
N ALA A 307 12.06 -9.33 -18.04
CA ALA A 307 12.84 -8.10 -17.92
C ALA A 307 14.31 -8.39 -17.58
N MET A 308 14.57 -9.38 -16.72
CA MET A 308 15.93 -9.87 -16.43
C MET A 308 16.60 -10.44 -17.69
N ASP A 309 15.90 -11.26 -18.47
CA ASP A 309 16.41 -11.83 -19.73
C ASP A 309 16.70 -10.73 -20.77
N ALA A 310 15.78 -9.77 -20.92
CA ALA A 310 15.97 -8.63 -21.83
C ALA A 310 17.16 -7.75 -21.42
N MET A 311 17.32 -7.48 -20.13
CA MET A 311 18.47 -6.72 -19.62
C MET A 311 19.77 -7.51 -19.80
N TRP A 312 19.76 -8.81 -19.55
CA TRP A 312 20.92 -9.67 -19.78
C TRP A 312 21.34 -9.65 -21.25
N ALA A 313 20.40 -9.84 -22.18
CA ALA A 313 20.67 -9.79 -23.61
C ALA A 313 21.24 -8.42 -24.04
N HIS A 314 20.68 -7.32 -23.50
CA HIS A 314 21.19 -5.97 -23.74
C HIS A 314 22.64 -5.81 -23.28
N LEU A 315 22.96 -6.24 -22.07
CA LEU A 315 24.30 -6.11 -21.49
C LEU A 315 25.33 -7.03 -22.15
N LYS A 316 24.92 -8.22 -22.62
CA LYS A 316 25.84 -9.20 -23.23
C LYS A 316 26.06 -9.03 -24.72
N SER A 317 25.02 -8.63 -25.46
CA SER A 317 25.04 -8.64 -26.92
C SER A 317 24.63 -7.31 -27.55
N GLY A 318 24.29 -6.30 -26.76
CA GLY A 318 23.81 -5.01 -27.28
C GLY A 318 22.38 -5.07 -27.83
N ALA A 319 21.62 -6.13 -27.55
CA ALA A 319 20.21 -6.23 -27.93
C ALA A 319 19.42 -5.00 -27.47
N GLN A 320 18.46 -4.53 -28.27
CA GLN A 320 17.65 -3.38 -27.88
C GLN A 320 16.68 -3.76 -26.74
N LEU A 321 16.55 -2.87 -25.75
CA LEU A 321 15.53 -3.00 -24.71
C LEU A 321 14.14 -2.74 -25.31
N PRO A 322 13.08 -3.42 -24.82
CA PRO A 322 11.72 -3.23 -25.32
C PRO A 322 11.27 -1.78 -25.13
N ALA A 323 10.41 -1.27 -26.01
CA ALA A 323 9.79 0.02 -25.77
C ALA A 323 8.88 -0.01 -24.52
N SER A 324 8.72 1.14 -23.86
CA SER A 324 7.78 1.27 -22.74
C SER A 324 6.36 0.98 -23.20
N GLN A 325 5.64 0.14 -22.47
CA GLN A 325 4.34 -0.39 -22.91
C GLN A 325 3.44 -0.81 -21.76
N VAL A 326 2.15 -0.84 -22.05
CA VAL A 326 1.14 -1.55 -21.28
C VAL A 326 1.06 -2.98 -21.81
N VAL A 327 1.12 -3.96 -20.91
CA VAL A 327 0.83 -5.35 -21.23
C VAL A 327 -0.59 -5.66 -20.80
N ARG A 328 -1.46 -5.94 -21.77
CA ARG A 328 -2.87 -6.27 -21.54
C ARG A 328 -3.00 -7.75 -21.23
N THR A 329 -3.26 -8.06 -19.97
CA THR A 329 -3.42 -9.42 -19.45
C THR A 329 -4.90 -9.77 -19.29
N THR A 330 -5.18 -11.06 -19.13
CA THR A 330 -6.53 -11.55 -18.85
C THR A 330 -6.51 -12.31 -17.53
N PRO A 331 -7.30 -11.92 -16.51
CA PRO A 331 -7.44 -12.70 -15.29
C PRO A 331 -7.98 -14.11 -15.58
N ARG A 332 -7.68 -15.07 -14.71
CA ARG A 332 -8.14 -16.45 -14.87
C ARG A 332 -9.65 -16.62 -14.73
N GLY A 333 -10.31 -15.70 -14.02
CA GLY A 333 -11.74 -15.76 -13.75
C GLY A 333 -12.16 -17.03 -13.00
N GLY A 334 -13.46 -17.34 -13.04
CA GLY A 334 -14.03 -18.50 -12.35
C GLY A 334 -14.42 -18.22 -10.89
N THR A 335 -14.47 -19.28 -10.08
CA THR A 335 -14.89 -19.20 -8.67
C THR A 335 -13.70 -18.87 -7.78
N PRO A 336 -13.79 -17.88 -6.86
CA PRO A 336 -12.77 -17.60 -5.86
C PRO A 336 -12.27 -18.85 -5.11
N GLY A 337 -10.97 -19.12 -5.17
CA GLY A 337 -10.34 -20.30 -4.55
C GLY A 337 -10.30 -21.53 -5.44
N ALA A 338 -10.84 -21.44 -6.66
CA ALA A 338 -10.88 -22.50 -7.66
C ALA A 338 -10.63 -21.95 -9.07
N ALA A 339 -9.85 -20.87 -9.21
CA ALA A 339 -9.44 -20.37 -10.52
C ALA A 339 -8.73 -21.48 -11.33
N PRO A 340 -8.95 -21.55 -12.66
CA PRO A 340 -8.26 -22.52 -13.50
C PRO A 340 -6.74 -22.32 -13.48
N ALA A 341 -5.99 -23.28 -14.03
CA ALA A 341 -4.54 -23.14 -14.15
C ALA A 341 -4.18 -21.92 -15.01
N ILE A 342 -3.14 -21.19 -14.61
CA ILE A 342 -2.61 -20.10 -15.43
C ILE A 342 -2.01 -20.65 -16.72
N THR A 343 -2.18 -19.90 -17.80
CA THR A 343 -1.63 -20.24 -19.13
C THR A 343 -1.04 -18.99 -19.77
N ALA A 344 -0.26 -19.16 -20.84
CA ALA A 344 0.32 -18.05 -21.59
C ALA A 344 -0.72 -17.04 -22.12
N ALA A 345 -1.97 -17.46 -22.34
CA ALA A 345 -3.05 -16.57 -22.76
C ALA A 345 -3.44 -15.53 -21.69
N HIS A 346 -3.26 -15.87 -20.41
CA HIS A 346 -3.52 -14.95 -19.30
C HIS A 346 -2.39 -13.94 -19.12
N VAL A 347 -1.15 -14.35 -19.45
CA VAL A 347 0.08 -13.58 -19.23
C VAL A 347 0.89 -13.45 -20.53
N PRO A 348 0.36 -12.75 -21.55
CA PRO A 348 1.10 -12.55 -22.79
C PRO A 348 2.42 -11.81 -22.51
N PRO A 349 3.53 -12.13 -23.20
CA PRO A 349 4.80 -11.45 -22.97
C PRO A 349 4.74 -9.98 -23.39
N PHE A 350 5.60 -9.14 -22.82
CA PHE A 350 5.85 -7.84 -23.42
C PHE A 350 6.65 -8.02 -24.71
N VAL A 351 6.49 -7.09 -25.66
CA VAL A 351 7.11 -7.18 -26.98
C VAL A 351 8.17 -6.10 -27.18
N ALA A 352 9.11 -6.30 -28.11
CA ALA A 352 10.12 -5.29 -28.40
C ALA A 352 9.48 -3.98 -28.93
N SER A 353 8.50 -4.12 -29.83
CA SER A 353 7.75 -3.03 -30.45
C SER A 353 6.25 -3.21 -30.21
N PRO A 354 5.66 -2.55 -29.20
CA PRO A 354 4.23 -2.65 -28.90
C PRO A 354 3.39 -1.99 -30.00
N ALA A 355 2.12 -2.38 -30.09
CA ALA A 355 1.16 -1.65 -30.90
C ALA A 355 1.01 -0.21 -30.37
N ALA A 356 0.64 0.74 -31.24
CA ALA A 356 0.48 2.15 -30.85
C ALA A 356 -0.51 2.34 -29.69
N ALA A 357 -1.53 1.49 -29.58
CA ALA A 357 -2.53 1.50 -28.50
C ALA A 357 -2.00 1.00 -27.14
N ASP A 358 -0.82 0.40 -27.11
CA ASP A 358 -0.17 -0.14 -25.91
C ASP A 358 1.13 0.59 -25.58
N GLN A 359 1.63 1.44 -26.48
CA GLN A 359 2.86 2.18 -26.25
C GLN A 359 2.68 3.27 -25.20
N ILE A 360 3.55 3.26 -24.18
CA ILE A 360 3.59 4.34 -23.19
C ILE A 360 4.41 5.50 -23.75
N GLY A 361 3.75 6.66 -23.86
CA GLY A 361 4.31 7.88 -24.43
C GLY A 361 4.66 8.93 -23.36
N PHE A 362 5.21 10.05 -23.83
CA PHE A 362 5.51 11.21 -23.00
C PHE A 362 5.08 12.49 -23.71
N ALA A 363 4.48 13.41 -22.97
CA ALA A 363 4.11 14.75 -23.42
C ALA A 363 4.60 15.77 -22.39
N GLY A 364 5.61 16.57 -22.76
CA GLY A 364 6.27 17.48 -21.83
C GLY A 364 6.85 16.73 -20.61
N THR A 365 6.38 17.08 -19.42
CA THR A 365 6.77 16.46 -18.14
C THR A 365 5.86 15.31 -17.71
N SER A 366 4.87 14.95 -18.53
CA SER A 366 3.85 13.95 -18.20
C SER A 366 4.04 12.66 -18.99
N ILE A 367 3.81 11.53 -18.31
CA ILE A 367 3.71 10.22 -18.94
C ILE A 367 2.28 10.01 -19.46
N THR A 368 2.16 9.49 -20.68
CA THR A 368 0.87 9.13 -21.29
C THR A 368 0.77 7.62 -21.31
N VAL A 369 -0.07 7.08 -20.43
CA VAL A 369 -0.29 5.64 -20.32
C VAL A 369 -1.62 5.30 -21.00
N PRO A 370 -1.64 4.41 -22.01
CA PRO A 370 -2.87 3.93 -22.60
C PRO A 370 -3.78 3.28 -21.54
N ARG A 371 -5.06 3.61 -21.61
CA ARG A 371 -6.08 3.04 -20.74
C ARG A 371 -6.32 1.57 -21.08
#